data_AF-A0A482VZX7-F1
#
_entry.id   AF-A0A482VZX7-F1
#
_cell.length_a   1.000
_cell.length_b   1.000
_cell.length_c   1.000
_cell.angle_alpha   90.00
_cell.angle_beta   90.00
_cell.angle_gamma   90.00
#
_symmetry.space_group_name_H-M   'P 1'
#
loop_
_entity.id
_entity.type
_entity.pdbx_description
1 polymer ?
#
loop_
_entity_poly.entity_id
_entity_poly.type
_entity_poly.pdbx_seq_one_letter_code
_entity_poly.pdbx_strand_id
1 'polypeptide(L)'
;SLYCNPKGTMDLTACQNFSLTLSLPHFYLGDSHLNDYVTGLRAEKKLHESFVSIEPRSGISLTFAIRFQINIKLKRFESLTKFAANVSEGIFPILWTEDVIL
;
A
#
# COMPACT_ATOMS: atom_id res chain seq x y z
N SER A 1 -11.17 0.84 20.09
CA SER A 1 -10.27 0.17 19.15
C SER A 1 -8.89 0.80 19.30
N LEU A 2 -7.95 0.14 19.97
CA LEU A 2 -6.61 0.70 20.27
C LEU A 2 -5.52 0.03 19.41
N TYR A 3 -5.86 -0.38 18.19
CA TYR A 3 -4.93 -0.95 17.24
C TYR A 3 -4.92 -0.07 15.99
N CYS A 4 -3.89 0.75 15.87
CA CYS A 4 -3.64 1.54 14.66
C CYS A 4 -3.10 0.63 13.56
N ASN A 5 -3.45 0.92 12.31
CA ASN A 5 -2.81 0.26 11.17
C ASN A 5 -1.32 0.64 11.12
N PRO A 6 -0.46 -0.24 10.55
CA PRO A 6 0.93 0.07 10.30
C PRO A 6 1.09 1.43 9.59
N LYS A 7 2.12 2.19 9.96
CA LYS A 7 2.44 3.45 9.29
C LYS A 7 2.65 3.22 7.80
N GLY A 8 2.21 4.19 7.00
CA GLY A 8 2.29 4.13 5.53
C GLY A 8 1.23 3.23 4.90
N THR A 9 0.22 2.81 5.68
CA THR A 9 -0.93 2.07 5.18
C THR A 9 -2.25 2.81 5.43
N MET A 10 -3.23 2.59 4.56
CA MET A 10 -4.59 3.12 4.67
C MET A 10 -5.58 1.98 4.44
N ASP A 11 -6.34 1.64 5.49
CA ASP A 11 -7.35 0.59 5.43
C ASP A 11 -8.63 1.12 4.75
N LEU A 12 -9.04 0.47 3.66
CA LEU A 12 -10.22 0.79 2.88
C LEU A 12 -11.34 -0.25 3.04
N THR A 13 -11.25 -1.12 4.04
CA THR A 13 -12.25 -2.18 4.27
C THR A 13 -13.66 -1.62 4.39
N ALA A 14 -13.84 -0.49 5.07
CA ALA A 14 -15.14 0.18 5.21
C ALA A 14 -15.66 0.80 3.90
N CYS A 15 -14.77 1.14 2.96
CA CYS A 15 -15.15 1.76 1.69
C CYS A 15 -15.48 0.73 0.61
N GLN A 16 -14.78 -0.40 0.60
CA GLN A 16 -14.84 -1.39 -0.48
C GLN A 16 -15.56 -2.68 -0.09
N ASN A 17 -16.02 -2.82 1.17
CA ASN A 17 -16.58 -4.07 1.74
C ASN A 17 -15.70 -5.31 1.48
N PHE A 18 -14.39 -5.09 1.33
CA PHE A 18 -13.37 -6.08 1.02
C PHE A 18 -12.08 -5.66 1.72
N SER A 19 -11.26 -6.62 2.18
CA SER A 19 -10.08 -6.31 3.01
C SER A 19 -8.92 -5.76 2.19
N LEU A 20 -9.08 -4.51 1.77
CA LEU A 20 -8.16 -3.77 0.92
C LEU A 20 -7.41 -2.73 1.75
N THR A 21 -6.12 -2.62 1.52
CA THR A 21 -5.25 -1.62 2.16
C THR A 21 -4.39 -0.96 1.11
N LEU A 22 -4.32 0.37 1.11
CA LEU A 22 -3.41 1.13 0.24
C LEU A 22 -2.10 1.43 0.95
N SER A 23 -1.03 1.55 0.17
CA SER A 23 0.27 2.08 0.60
C SER A 23 0.97 2.77 -0.57
N LEU A 24 2.15 3.35 -0.35
CA LEU A 24 3.06 3.66 -1.46
C LEU A 24 3.69 2.36 -2.00
N PRO A 25 4.18 2.34 -3.25
CA PRO A 25 4.82 1.17 -3.83
C PRO A 25 5.98 0.66 -2.97
N HIS A 26 6.06 -0.67 -2.85
CA HIS A 26 7.04 -1.35 -2.00
C HIS A 26 7.06 -0.83 -0.56
N PHE A 27 5.89 -0.42 -0.04
CA PHE A 27 5.75 0.19 1.29
C PHE A 27 6.72 1.36 1.55
N TYR A 28 7.03 2.17 0.54
CA TYR A 28 7.85 3.37 0.70
C TYR A 28 7.27 4.28 1.81
N LEU A 29 8.12 4.75 2.72
CA LEU A 29 7.77 5.51 3.95
C LEU A 29 6.88 4.77 4.98
N GLY A 30 6.61 3.48 4.77
CA GLY A 30 5.89 2.62 5.71
C GLY A 30 6.78 2.07 6.82
N ASP A 31 6.16 1.35 7.76
CA ASP A 31 6.89 0.63 8.80
C ASP A 31 7.79 -0.48 8.21
N SER A 32 8.95 -0.70 8.82
CA SER A 32 9.96 -1.65 8.32
C SER A 32 9.43 -3.08 8.22
N HIS A 33 8.62 -3.54 9.18
CA HIS A 33 8.06 -4.89 9.21
C HIS A 33 7.17 -5.22 7.99
N LEU A 34 6.65 -4.22 7.28
CA LEU A 34 5.88 -4.42 6.05
C LEU A 34 6.77 -4.94 4.92
N ASN A 35 8.04 -4.51 4.88
CA ASN A 35 9.02 -4.98 3.90
C ASN A 35 9.57 -6.37 4.24
N ASP A 36 9.57 -6.74 5.52
CA ASP A 36 10.05 -8.06 5.98
C ASP A 36 9.06 -9.19 5.67
N TYR A 37 7.78 -8.85 5.40
CA TYR A 37 6.72 -9.82 5.15
C TYR A 37 6.83 -10.53 3.78
N VAL A 38 7.36 -9.85 2.76
CA VAL A 38 7.47 -10.39 1.39
C VAL A 38 8.88 -10.14 0.82
N THR A 39 9.48 -11.20 0.27
CA THR A 39 10.77 -11.08 -0.42
C THR A 39 10.64 -10.37 -1.77
N GLY A 40 11.65 -9.59 -2.16
CA GLY A 40 11.68 -8.85 -3.42
C GLY A 40 11.16 -7.41 -3.33
N LEU A 41 10.73 -6.95 -2.16
CA LEU A 41 10.37 -5.56 -1.96
C LEU A 41 11.62 -4.67 -1.81
N ARG A 42 11.65 -3.53 -2.53
CA ARG A 42 12.73 -2.55 -2.44
C ARG A 42 12.16 -1.14 -2.57
N ALA A 43 11.95 -0.47 -1.45
CA ALA A 43 11.47 0.91 -1.44
C ALA A 43 12.56 1.87 -1.95
N GLU A 44 12.30 2.55 -3.07
CA GLU A 44 13.22 3.55 -3.63
C GLU A 44 12.49 4.87 -3.88
N LYS A 45 12.95 5.96 -3.27
CA LYS A 45 12.32 7.28 -3.39
C LYS A 45 12.08 7.69 -4.85
N LYS A 46 13.08 7.51 -5.71
CA LYS A 46 13.01 7.89 -7.13
C LYS A 46 11.88 7.17 -7.88
N LEU A 47 11.56 5.94 -7.49
CA LEU A 47 10.58 5.08 -8.16
C LEU A 47 9.21 5.10 -7.49
N HIS A 48 9.15 5.29 -6.17
CA HIS A 48 7.97 5.00 -5.36
C HIS A 48 7.40 6.20 -4.61
N GLU A 49 8.01 7.39 -4.72
CA GLU A 49 7.42 8.63 -4.23
C GLU A 49 6.28 9.10 -5.14
N SER A 50 5.20 9.59 -4.54
CA SER A 50 4.15 10.30 -5.24
C SER A 50 4.36 11.81 -5.10
N PHE A 51 4.20 12.56 -6.19
CA PHE A 51 4.37 14.01 -6.18
C PHE A 51 3.39 14.70 -7.13
N VAL A 52 3.10 15.96 -6.83
CA VAL A 52 2.35 16.88 -7.70
C VAL A 52 3.08 18.22 -7.68
N SER A 53 3.42 18.73 -8.86
CA SER A 53 3.95 20.08 -9.04
C SER A 53 2.80 21.04 -9.36
N ILE A 54 2.60 22.05 -8.51
CA ILE A 54 1.46 22.96 -8.56
C ILE A 54 1.96 24.38 -8.89
N GLU A 55 1.36 25.03 -9.89
CA GLU A 55 1.61 26.44 -10.17
C GLU A 55 0.99 27.30 -9.06
N PRO A 56 1.77 28.16 -8.38
CA PRO A 56 1.36 28.78 -7.12
C PRO A 56 0.24 29.81 -7.23
N ARG A 57 0.01 30.43 -8.39
CA ARG A 57 -1.03 31.48 -8.55
C ARG A 57 -2.39 30.92 -8.93
N SER A 58 -2.42 29.98 -9.87
CA SER A 58 -3.62 29.38 -10.46
C SER A 58 -4.01 28.06 -9.80
N GLY A 59 -3.08 27.38 -9.12
CA GLY A 59 -3.30 26.07 -8.52
C GLY A 59 -3.31 24.91 -9.53
N ILE A 60 -2.98 25.17 -10.79
CA ILE A 60 -2.96 24.15 -11.84
C ILE A 60 -1.79 23.19 -11.60
N SER A 61 -2.06 21.88 -11.74
CA SER A 61 -1.01 20.85 -11.71
C SER A 61 -0.25 20.86 -13.04
N LEU A 62 1.07 21.05 -12.98
CA LEU A 62 1.94 21.08 -14.16
C LEU A 62 2.43 19.68 -14.52
N THR A 63 2.98 18.97 -13.53
CA THR A 63 3.49 17.60 -13.66
C THR A 63 3.17 16.82 -12.39
N PHE A 64 2.88 15.53 -12.53
CA PHE A 64 2.64 14.67 -11.37
C PHE A 64 3.00 13.22 -11.64
N ALA A 65 3.28 12.50 -10.56
CA ALA A 65 3.25 11.05 -10.52
C ALA A 65 2.46 10.63 -9.28
N ILE A 66 1.28 10.04 -9.49
CA ILE A 66 0.47 9.45 -8.42
C ILE A 66 0.73 7.96 -8.41
N ARG A 67 1.45 7.50 -7.40
CA ARG A 67 1.85 6.10 -7.22
C ARG A 67 1.21 5.53 -5.96
N PHE A 68 0.60 4.36 -6.10
CA PHE A 68 0.03 3.64 -4.96
C PHE A 68 0.06 2.14 -5.19
N GLN A 69 -0.01 1.40 -4.09
CA GLN A 69 0.00 -0.05 -4.04
C GLN A 69 -1.28 -0.54 -3.42
N ILE A 70 -1.87 -1.56 -4.05
CA ILE A 70 -3.04 -2.27 -3.55
C ILE A 70 -2.55 -3.52 -2.81
N ASN A 71 -3.01 -3.66 -1.57
CA ASN A 71 -2.66 -4.77 -0.70
C ASN A 71 -3.93 -5.43 -0.14
N ILE A 72 -3.81 -6.70 0.25
CA ILE A 72 -4.84 -7.43 1.01
C ILE A 72 -4.31 -7.80 2.38
N LYS A 73 -5.16 -7.67 3.41
CA LYS A 73 -4.85 -8.18 4.74
C LYS A 73 -5.16 -9.68 4.81
N LEU A 74 -4.12 -10.49 4.89
CA LEU A 74 -4.23 -11.92 5.09
C LEU A 74 -4.35 -12.22 6.59
N LYS A 75 -5.43 -12.90 6.96
CA LYS A 75 -5.68 -13.42 8.31
C LYS A 75 -5.89 -14.92 8.25
N ARG A 76 -5.43 -15.64 9.26
CA ARG A 76 -5.76 -17.05 9.42
C ARG A 76 -7.17 -17.16 9.99
N PHE A 77 -7.99 -17.96 9.32
CA PHE A 77 -9.28 -18.37 9.85
C PHE A 77 -9.19 -19.84 10.21
N GLU A 78 -9.48 -20.17 11.46
CA GLU A 78 -9.45 -21.56 11.96
C GLU A 78 -10.38 -22.48 11.13
N SER A 79 -11.49 -21.94 10.64
CA SER A 79 -12.45 -22.63 9.76
C SER A 79 -11.96 -22.88 8.34
N LEU A 80 -10.90 -22.20 7.89
CA LEU A 80 -10.29 -22.34 6.55
C LEU A 80 -8.92 -23.03 6.60
N THR A 81 -8.64 -23.76 7.67
CA THR A 81 -7.36 -24.45 7.96
C THR A 81 -6.80 -25.24 6.77
N LYS A 82 -7.64 -25.85 5.91
CA LYS A 82 -7.14 -26.57 4.71
C LYS A 82 -6.52 -25.67 3.63
N PHE A 83 -6.98 -24.42 3.49
CA PHE A 83 -6.50 -23.48 2.45
C PHE A 83 -5.54 -22.42 3.03
N ALA A 84 -5.70 -22.06 4.31
CA ALA A 84 -4.94 -21.01 4.97
C ALA A 84 -3.80 -21.52 5.87
N ALA A 85 -3.62 -22.85 6.02
CA ALA A 85 -2.58 -23.43 6.90
C ALA A 85 -1.16 -22.90 6.61
N ASN A 86 -0.84 -22.67 5.33
CA ASN A 86 0.49 -22.23 4.90
C ASN A 86 0.56 -20.71 4.62
N VAL A 87 -0.49 -19.95 4.91
CA VAL A 87 -0.51 -18.51 4.73
C VAL A 87 -0.06 -17.84 6.04
N SER A 88 0.98 -17.01 5.97
CA SER A 88 1.38 -16.13 7.07
C SER A 88 0.43 -14.94 7.15
N GLU A 89 0.12 -14.49 8.36
CA GLU A 89 -0.69 -13.29 8.54
C GLU A 89 0.11 -12.03 8.22
N GLY A 90 -0.50 -11.06 7.55
CA GLY A 90 0.17 -9.82 7.18
C GLY A 90 -0.57 -9.03 6.11
N ILE A 91 0.10 -8.00 5.59
CA ILE A 91 -0.40 -7.15 4.50
C ILE A 91 0.34 -7.57 3.22
N PHE A 92 -0.35 -8.32 2.37
CA PHE A 92 0.23 -8.87 1.15
C PHE A 92 0.04 -7.88 -0.03
N PRO A 93 1.13 -7.44 -0.67
CA PRO A 93 1.06 -6.57 -1.84
C PRO A 93 0.61 -7.35 -3.08
N ILE A 94 -0.38 -6.84 -3.81
CA ILE A 94 -0.86 -7.46 -5.05
C ILE A 94 -0.19 -6.82 -6.27
N LEU A 95 -0.34 -5.50 -6.37
CA LEU A 95 0.16 -4.70 -7.48
C LEU A 95 0.34 -3.26 -7.02
N TRP A 96 1.19 -2.53 -7.73
CA TRP A 96 1.23 -1.08 -7.67
C TRP A 96 1.04 -0.52 -9.07
N THR A 97 0.55 0.71 -9.13
CA THR A 97 0.30 1.43 -10.37
C THR A 97 0.80 2.86 -10.24
N GLU A 98 1.07 3.47 -11.38
CA GLU A 98 1.35 4.89 -11.48
C GLU A 98 0.45 5.55 -12.52
N ASP A 99 -0.03 6.74 -12.18
CA ASP A 99 -0.64 7.68 -13.11
C ASP A 99 0.26 8.91 -13.20
N VAL A 100 0.66 9.27 -14.42
CA VAL A 100 1.73 10.25 -14.67
C VAL A 100 1.32 11.24 -15.74
N ILE A 101 1.62 12.51 -15.48
CA ILE A 101 1.68 13.57 -16.50
C ILE A 101 3.08 14.18 -16.40
N LEU A 102 3.86 13.96 -17.47
CA LEU A 102 5.26 14.36 -17.61
C LEU A 102 5.42 15.45 -18.66
#